data_AF-A0A377W9W8-F1
#
_entry.id   AF-A0A377W9W8-F1
#
_cell.length_a   1.000
_cell.length_b   1.000
_cell.length_c   1.000
_cell.angle_alpha   90.00
_cell.angle_beta   90.00
_cell.angle_gamma   90.00
#
_symmetry.space_group_name_H-M   'P 1'
#
loop_
_entity.id
_entity.type
_entity.pdbx_description
1 polymer ?
#
loop_
_entity_poly.entity_id
_entity_poly.type
_entity_poly.pdbx_seq_one_letter_code
_entity_poly.pdbx_strand_id
1 'polypeptide(L)'
;MTARIFAIFWLTLALVLMLVLMLPKLDSRQMTELLESEQRQGIMIEQHVEAELANDPPNDLMWWRRLFRAIDKWAPPGQRLLLVTSEGRVIGAERNEMQIIRNFIGQADNADHPQKKRYGRLEMVGPFSVRDGEDNYQLYLIRPASTSQSDFINCCLTGRCCC
;
A
#
# COMPACT_ATOMS: atom_id res chain seq x y z
N MET A 1 2.78 15.04 -53.85
CA MET A 1 3.48 15.63 -52.69
C MET A 1 2.58 15.79 -51.44
N THR A 2 1.27 15.53 -51.53
CA THR A 2 0.28 15.66 -50.45
C THR A 2 0.31 14.52 -49.41
N ALA A 3 0.52 13.27 -49.82
CA ALA A 3 0.48 12.11 -48.93
C ALA A 3 1.57 12.12 -47.83
N ARG A 4 2.76 12.64 -48.13
CA ARG A 4 3.88 12.70 -47.17
C ARG A 4 3.61 13.71 -46.04
N ILE A 5 3.06 14.87 -46.39
CA ILE A 5 2.70 15.92 -45.41
C ILE A 5 1.54 15.44 -44.54
N PHE A 6 0.54 14.78 -45.13
CA PHE A 6 -0.58 14.19 -44.40
C PHE A 6 -0.11 13.12 -43.40
N ALA A 7 0.78 12.22 -43.81
CA ALA A 7 1.34 11.20 -42.92
C ALA A 7 2.10 11.80 -41.73
N ILE A 8 2.91 12.85 -41.95
CA ILE A 8 3.64 13.53 -40.88
C ILE A 8 2.67 14.24 -39.91
N PHE A 9 1.62 14.88 -40.44
CA PHE A 9 0.60 15.51 -39.62
C PHE A 9 -0.13 14.50 -38.72
N TRP A 10 -0.60 13.38 -39.27
CA TRP A 10 -1.26 12.35 -38.47
C TRP A 10 -0.31 11.66 -37.49
N LEU A 11 0.95 11.45 -37.86
CA LEU A 11 1.96 10.88 -36.97
C LEU A 11 2.25 11.80 -35.79
N THR A 12 2.43 13.10 -36.03
CA THR A 12 2.65 14.08 -34.96
C THR A 12 1.41 14.24 -34.08
N LEU A 13 0.19 14.27 -34.67
CA LEU A 13 -1.06 14.29 -33.92
C LEU A 13 -1.20 13.06 -33.02
N ALA A 14 -0.94 11.85 -33.54
CA ALA A 14 -1.00 10.61 -32.78
C ALA A 14 0.06 10.56 -31.67
N LEU A 15 1.27 11.03 -31.94
CA LEU A 15 2.37 11.08 -30.96
C LEU A 15 2.06 12.06 -29.83
N VAL A 16 1.52 13.24 -30.13
CA VAL A 16 1.06 14.21 -29.13
C VAL A 16 -0.08 13.64 -28.31
N LEU A 17 -1.07 12.99 -28.94
CA LEU A 17 -2.17 12.35 -28.23
C LEU A 17 -1.69 11.26 -27.27
N MET A 18 -0.78 10.39 -27.73
CA MET A 18 -0.20 9.32 -26.92
C MET A 18 0.60 9.89 -25.75
N LEU A 19 1.34 10.99 -25.95
CA LEU A 19 2.05 11.69 -24.88
C LEU A 19 1.07 12.27 -23.85
N VAL A 20 0.00 12.96 -24.29
CA VAL A 20 -1.01 13.54 -23.40
C VAL A 20 -1.75 12.47 -22.59
N LEU A 21 -1.98 11.28 -23.14
CA LEU A 21 -2.58 10.15 -22.43
C LEU A 21 -1.61 9.46 -21.46
N MET A 22 -0.30 9.51 -21.74
CA MET A 22 0.74 8.97 -20.84
C MET A 22 1.13 9.95 -19.71
N LEU A 23 0.99 11.26 -19.90
CA LEU A 23 1.22 12.27 -18.85
C LEU A 23 0.44 12.02 -17.54
N PRO A 24 -0.88 11.73 -17.55
CA PRO A 24 -1.62 11.46 -16.32
C PRO A 24 -1.24 10.11 -15.68
N LYS A 25 -0.81 9.12 -16.48
CA LYS A 25 -0.35 7.82 -15.98
C LYS A 25 0.99 7.91 -15.22
N LEU A 26 1.79 8.94 -15.52
CA LEU A 26 3.03 9.24 -14.81
C LEU A 26 2.81 10.16 -13.59
N ASP A 27 1.60 10.70 -13.40
CA ASP A 27 1.30 11.49 -12.20
C ASP A 27 1.15 10.56 -10.99
N SER A 28 2.27 10.35 -10.30
CA SER A 28 2.43 9.58 -9.05
C SER A 28 1.47 9.99 -7.93
N ARG A 29 0.69 11.06 -8.10
CA ARG A 29 -0.36 11.52 -7.17
C ARG A 29 -1.67 10.76 -7.30
N GLN A 30 -1.88 10.04 -8.40
CA GLN A 30 -3.05 9.18 -8.59
C GLN A 30 -2.87 7.87 -7.83
N MET A 31 -4.00 7.27 -7.45
CA MET A 31 -4.00 5.92 -6.90
C MET A 31 -3.50 4.97 -7.96
N THR A 32 -2.42 4.29 -7.65
CA THR A 32 -1.82 3.28 -8.52
C THR A 32 -2.06 1.92 -7.90
N GLU A 33 -2.35 0.93 -8.74
CA GLU A 33 -2.38 -0.46 -8.29
C GLU A 33 -0.98 -0.86 -7.82
N LEU A 34 -0.92 -1.75 -6.82
CA LEU A 34 0.35 -2.30 -6.39
C LEU A 34 0.97 -3.13 -7.51
N LEU A 35 2.30 -3.10 -7.61
CA LEU A 35 3.00 -4.09 -8.44
C LEU A 35 2.78 -5.48 -7.83
N GLU A 36 2.71 -6.53 -8.65
CA GLU A 36 2.54 -7.91 -8.18
C GLU A 36 3.56 -8.32 -7.12
N SER A 37 4.80 -7.83 -7.21
CA SER A 37 5.84 -8.10 -6.20
C SER A 37 5.51 -7.48 -4.83
N GLU A 38 4.95 -6.28 -4.82
CA GLU A 38 4.55 -5.56 -3.60
C GLU A 38 3.26 -6.16 -3.02
N GLN A 39 2.34 -6.58 -3.90
CA GLN A 39 1.13 -7.28 -3.50
C GLN A 39 1.47 -8.60 -2.81
N ARG A 40 2.41 -9.39 -3.37
CA ARG A 40 2.89 -10.62 -2.72
C ARG A 40 3.53 -10.35 -1.36
N GLN A 41 4.30 -9.27 -1.25
CA GLN A 41 4.89 -8.87 0.03
C GLN A 41 3.82 -8.46 1.06
N GLY A 42 2.80 -7.72 0.63
CA GLY A 42 1.64 -7.36 1.46
C GLY A 42 0.89 -8.58 1.95
N ILE A 43 0.59 -9.54 1.07
CA ILE A 43 -0.07 -10.81 1.41
C ILE A 43 0.80 -11.65 2.36
N MET A 44 2.13 -11.67 2.18
CA MET A 44 2.99 -12.38 3.14
C MET A 44 2.95 -11.72 4.52
N ILE A 45 2.95 -10.40 4.61
CA ILE A 45 2.83 -9.68 5.90
C ILE A 45 1.46 -9.96 6.52
N GLU A 46 0.38 -9.93 5.73
CA GLU A 46 -0.97 -10.29 6.16
C GLU A 46 -1.00 -11.67 6.80
N GLN A 47 -0.54 -12.71 6.10
CA GLN A 47 -0.50 -14.08 6.61
C GLN A 47 0.33 -14.23 7.88
N HIS A 48 1.47 -13.53 7.98
CA HIS A 48 2.30 -13.55 9.18
C HIS A 48 1.63 -12.85 10.36
N VAL A 49 0.94 -11.73 10.12
CA VAL A 49 0.19 -11.00 11.15
C VAL A 49 -1.01 -11.83 11.60
N GLU A 50 -1.75 -12.46 10.69
CA GLU A 50 -2.86 -13.37 10.99
C GLU A 50 -2.39 -14.58 11.80
N ALA A 51 -1.28 -15.21 11.42
CA ALA A 51 -0.73 -16.35 12.15
C ALA A 51 -0.30 -15.95 13.57
N GLU A 52 0.30 -14.77 13.76
CA GLU A 52 0.69 -14.30 15.10
C GLU A 52 -0.55 -13.94 15.95
N LEU A 53 -1.60 -13.40 15.35
CA LEU A 53 -2.86 -13.10 16.02
C LEU A 53 -3.61 -14.38 16.44
N ALA A 54 -3.67 -15.37 15.55
CA ALA A 54 -4.35 -16.65 15.81
C ALA A 54 -3.69 -17.50 16.92
N ASN A 55 -2.38 -17.30 17.17
CA ASN A 55 -1.64 -18.05 18.19
C ASN A 55 -1.92 -17.59 19.63
N ASP A 56 -2.49 -16.41 19.85
CA ASP A 56 -2.61 -15.79 21.17
C ASP A 56 -4.10 -15.54 21.54
N PRO A 57 -4.70 -16.27 22.51
CA PRO A 57 -6.14 -16.16 22.77
C PRO A 57 -6.52 -14.75 23.27
N PRO A 58 -7.73 -14.26 22.88
CA PRO A 58 -8.16 -12.89 23.11
C PRO A 58 -8.38 -12.65 24.61
N ASN A 59 -7.54 -11.79 25.20
CA ASN A 59 -7.89 -11.11 26.44
C ASN A 59 -8.15 -9.64 26.11
N ASP A 60 -9.42 -9.27 26.14
CA ASP A 60 -10.04 -8.11 25.50
C ASP A 60 -9.48 -6.74 25.90
N LEU A 61 -8.74 -6.65 27.00
CA LEU A 61 -8.23 -5.38 27.52
C LEU A 61 -6.82 -5.03 27.02
N MET A 62 -6.07 -6.01 26.50
CA MET A 62 -4.69 -5.81 26.05
C MET A 62 -4.44 -6.24 24.60
N TRP A 63 -5.48 -6.63 23.85
CA TRP A 63 -5.35 -7.04 22.46
C TRP A 63 -4.68 -5.97 21.59
N TRP A 64 -5.03 -4.69 21.79
CA TRP A 64 -4.41 -3.53 21.13
C TRP A 64 -2.89 -3.46 21.33
N ARG A 65 -2.39 -3.81 22.53
CA ARG A 65 -0.94 -3.80 22.83
C ARG A 65 -0.22 -4.98 22.19
N ARG A 66 -0.88 -6.15 22.10
CA ARG A 66 -0.33 -7.32 21.39
C ARG A 66 -0.27 -7.06 19.90
N LEU A 67 -1.34 -6.52 19.33
CA LEU A 67 -1.40 -6.15 17.93
C LEU A 67 -0.32 -5.12 17.59
N PHE A 68 -0.17 -4.05 18.38
CA PHE A 68 0.93 -3.10 18.19
C PHE A 68 2.30 -3.78 18.24
N ARG A 69 2.52 -4.75 19.13
CA ARG A 69 3.79 -5.51 19.19
C ARG A 69 4.00 -6.43 18.00
N ALA A 70 2.97 -7.14 17.55
CA ALA A 70 3.03 -8.02 16.37
C ALA A 70 3.35 -7.18 15.13
N ILE A 71 2.63 -6.08 14.98
CA ILE A 71 2.84 -5.11 13.91
C ILE A 71 4.24 -4.51 13.96
N ASP A 72 4.73 -4.06 15.12
CA ASP A 72 6.06 -3.45 15.27
C ASP A 72 7.21 -4.46 15.09
N LYS A 73 6.98 -5.74 15.41
CA LYS A 73 7.94 -6.85 15.19
C LYS A 73 8.10 -7.18 13.70
N TRP A 74 7.02 -7.08 12.93
CA TRP A 74 7.01 -7.41 11.50
C TRP A 74 7.12 -6.19 10.57
N ALA A 75 6.98 -4.97 11.11
CA ALA A 75 7.18 -3.73 10.36
C ALA A 75 8.65 -3.57 9.92
N PRO A 76 8.93 -3.37 8.63
CA PRO A 76 10.28 -3.04 8.17
C PRO A 76 10.76 -1.71 8.76
N PRO A 77 12.07 -1.54 9.02
CA PRO A 77 12.60 -0.34 9.65
C PRO A 77 12.28 0.92 8.82
N GLY A 78 11.60 1.88 9.44
CA GLY A 78 11.16 3.12 8.78
C GLY A 78 9.79 3.02 8.09
N GLN A 79 9.11 1.88 8.17
CA GLN A 79 7.73 1.71 7.74
C GLN A 79 6.81 1.61 8.96
N ARG A 80 5.58 2.09 8.81
CA ARG A 80 4.56 2.11 9.86
C ARG A 80 3.30 1.44 9.35
N LEU A 81 2.92 0.38 10.03
CA LEU A 81 1.67 -0.32 9.78
C LEU A 81 0.57 0.32 10.64
N LEU A 82 -0.58 0.50 10.01
CA LEU A 82 -1.80 1.06 10.56
C LEU A 82 -2.87 0.00 10.42
N LEU A 83 -3.78 -0.05 11.38
CA LEU A 83 -4.90 -0.96 11.33
C LEU A 83 -6.19 -0.17 11.48
N VAL A 84 -7.22 -0.57 10.77
CA VAL A 84 -8.54 0.06 10.78
C VAL A 84 -9.56 -1.03 11.02
N THR A 85 -10.33 -0.88 12.09
CA THR A 85 -11.44 -1.78 12.38
C THR A 85 -12.61 -1.52 11.43
N SER A 86 -13.51 -2.49 11.28
CA SER A 86 -14.82 -2.29 10.64
C SER A 86 -15.61 -1.10 11.20
N GLU A 87 -15.39 -0.71 12.47
CA GLU A 87 -15.98 0.49 13.08
C GLU A 87 -15.39 1.83 12.57
N GLY A 88 -14.39 1.81 11.70
CA GLY A 88 -13.67 3.01 11.24
C GLY A 88 -12.69 3.58 12.27
N ARG A 89 -12.37 2.83 13.33
CA ARG A 89 -11.35 3.22 14.31
C ARG A 89 -9.97 2.94 13.74
N VAL A 90 -9.14 3.98 13.66
CA VAL A 90 -7.76 3.90 13.19
C VAL A 90 -6.81 3.67 14.37
N ILE A 91 -6.00 2.62 14.27
CA ILE A 91 -4.96 2.20 15.21
C ILE A 91 -3.58 2.51 14.62
N GLY A 92 -2.63 2.99 15.43
CA GLY A 92 -1.24 3.22 14.97
C GLY A 92 -0.99 4.57 14.32
N ALA A 93 -2.03 5.39 14.13
CA ALA A 93 -1.92 6.67 13.45
C ALA A 93 -1.42 7.80 14.35
N GLU A 94 -0.49 8.61 13.85
CA GLU A 94 -0.20 9.91 14.45
C GLU A 94 -1.30 10.94 14.15
N ARG A 95 -1.49 11.90 15.05
CA ARG A 95 -2.50 12.97 14.87
C ARG A 95 -2.28 13.78 13.59
N ASN A 96 -1.03 14.00 13.20
CA ASN A 96 -0.68 14.74 11.99
C ASN A 96 -0.98 13.95 10.70
N GLU A 97 -0.98 12.62 10.77
CA GLU A 97 -1.23 11.73 9.64
C GLU A 97 -2.71 11.38 9.50
N MET A 98 -3.52 11.61 10.54
CA MET A 98 -4.94 11.24 10.55
C MET A 98 -5.72 11.83 9.35
N GLN A 99 -5.36 13.03 8.88
CA GLN A 99 -6.00 13.65 7.71
C GLN A 99 -5.71 12.89 6.41
N ILE A 100 -4.44 12.51 6.18
CA ILE A 100 -4.05 11.76 4.98
C ILE A 100 -4.55 10.32 5.04
N ILE A 101 -4.58 9.71 6.23
CA ILE A 101 -5.09 8.35 6.44
C ILE A 101 -6.59 8.30 6.14
N ARG A 102 -7.39 9.20 6.70
CA ARG A 102 -8.84 9.26 6.42
C ARG A 102 -9.14 9.49 4.94
N ASN A 103 -8.36 10.36 4.29
CA ASN A 103 -8.50 10.59 2.86
C ASN A 103 -8.14 9.36 2.01
N PHE A 104 -7.16 8.57 2.47
CA PHE A 104 -6.81 7.32 1.80
C PHE A 104 -7.88 6.25 2.00
N ILE A 105 -8.33 6.01 3.24
CA ILE A 105 -9.38 5.03 3.57
C ILE A 105 -10.67 5.34 2.80
N GLY A 106 -11.07 6.62 2.71
CA GLY A 106 -12.28 7.01 1.99
C GLY A 106 -12.18 6.87 0.46
N GLN A 107 -10.98 6.63 -0.09
CA GLN A 107 -10.76 6.44 -1.53
C GLN A 107 -10.40 4.98 -1.86
N ALA A 108 -9.74 4.26 -0.94
CA ALA A 108 -9.34 2.87 -1.04
C ALA A 108 -10.05 2.07 0.06
N ASP A 109 -11.31 1.74 -0.21
CA ASP A 109 -12.20 0.95 0.64
C ASP A 109 -12.23 -0.53 0.25
N ASN A 110 -11.75 -0.87 -0.95
CA ASN A 110 -11.75 -2.22 -1.48
C ASN A 110 -10.45 -2.99 -1.19
N ALA A 111 -10.54 -4.07 -0.42
CA ALA A 111 -9.41 -4.95 -0.08
C ALA A 111 -9.02 -5.92 -1.20
N ASP A 112 -9.92 -6.23 -2.13
CA ASP A 112 -9.63 -7.11 -3.27
C ASP A 112 -8.65 -6.47 -4.26
N HIS A 113 -8.67 -5.14 -4.31
CA HIS A 113 -7.80 -4.33 -5.15
C HIS A 113 -6.99 -3.36 -4.28
N PRO A 114 -5.92 -3.83 -3.62
CA PRO A 114 -5.09 -2.96 -2.82
C PRO A 114 -4.46 -1.90 -3.74
N GLN A 115 -4.43 -0.66 -3.25
CA GLN A 115 -3.91 0.48 -3.98
C GLN A 115 -2.79 1.14 -3.19
N LYS A 116 -1.97 1.93 -3.88
CA LYS A 116 -1.00 2.80 -3.26
C LYS A 116 -1.17 4.24 -3.71
N LYS A 117 -0.89 5.16 -2.80
CA LYS A 117 -0.96 6.60 -3.06
C LYS A 117 0.17 7.33 -2.37
N ARG A 118 0.85 8.17 -3.14
CA ARG A 118 1.93 9.01 -2.65
C ARG A 118 1.41 10.34 -2.08
N TYR A 119 1.64 10.55 -0.80
CA TYR A 119 1.42 11.81 -0.09
C TYR A 119 2.76 12.54 0.11
N GLY A 120 3.29 13.10 -0.98
CA GLY A 120 4.56 13.86 -0.97
C GLY A 120 5.78 12.97 -0.69
N ARG A 121 6.23 12.95 0.57
CA ARG A 121 7.38 12.13 1.03
C ARG A 121 6.95 10.79 1.63
N LEU A 122 5.66 10.61 1.90
CA LEU A 122 5.08 9.37 2.39
C LEU A 122 4.29 8.70 1.27
N GLU A 123 4.18 7.39 1.35
CA GLU A 123 3.37 6.55 0.49
C GLU A 123 2.52 5.65 1.39
N MET A 124 1.22 5.62 1.10
CA MET A 124 0.27 4.71 1.75
C MET A 124 -0.05 3.58 0.81
N VAL A 125 -0.18 2.38 1.37
CA VAL A 125 -0.45 1.14 0.66
C VAL A 125 -1.53 0.37 1.42
N GLY A 126 -2.53 -0.14 0.72
CA GLY A 126 -3.64 -0.92 1.28
C GLY A 126 -4.95 -0.65 0.56
N PRO A 127 -6.10 -1.09 1.09
CA PRO A 127 -6.24 -1.93 2.28
C PRO A 127 -5.87 -3.39 2.02
N PHE A 128 -5.30 -4.06 3.02
CA PHE A 128 -5.18 -5.52 3.08
C PHE A 128 -6.14 -6.06 4.14
N SER A 129 -6.85 -7.14 3.87
CA SER A 129 -7.80 -7.72 4.83
C SER A 129 -7.05 -8.63 5.81
N VAL A 130 -7.14 -8.37 7.11
CA VAL A 130 -6.59 -9.25 8.15
C VAL A 130 -7.76 -9.81 8.95
N ARG A 131 -7.85 -11.13 9.07
CA ARG A 131 -8.87 -11.83 9.85
C ARG A 131 -8.35 -12.22 11.22
N ASP A 132 -9.14 -11.94 12.25
CA ASP A 132 -8.90 -12.37 13.62
C ASP A 132 -10.17 -13.02 14.19
N GLY A 133 -10.31 -14.34 14.03
CA GLY A 133 -11.51 -15.06 14.43
C GLY A 133 -12.76 -14.62 13.66
N GLU A 134 -13.66 -13.89 14.33
CA GLU A 134 -14.91 -13.35 13.74
C GLU A 134 -14.75 -11.91 13.23
N ASP A 135 -13.69 -11.21 13.62
CA ASP A 135 -13.48 -9.81 13.27
C ASP A 135 -12.62 -9.65 12.00
N ASN A 136 -13.06 -8.74 11.11
CA ASN A 136 -12.31 -8.36 9.92
C ASN A 136 -11.70 -6.97 10.12
N TYR A 137 -10.39 -6.90 9.90
CA TYR A 137 -9.60 -5.68 10.01
C TYR A 137 -8.99 -5.30 8.66
N GLN A 138 -8.81 -4.00 8.45
CA GLN A 138 -8.11 -3.47 7.29
C GLN A 138 -6.73 -2.98 7.70
N LEU A 139 -5.69 -3.56 7.13
CA LEU A 139 -4.31 -3.19 7.34
C LEU A 139 -3.86 -2.22 6.25
N TYR A 140 -3.18 -1.16 6.67
CA TYR A 140 -2.58 -0.16 5.81
C TYR A 140 -1.11 -0.01 6.16
N LEU A 141 -0.25 0.20 5.17
CA LEU A 141 1.17 0.40 5.34
C LEU A 141 1.54 1.83 4.91
N ILE A 142 2.17 2.58 5.80
CA ILE A 142 2.86 3.83 5.50
C ILE A 142 4.34 3.54 5.34
N ARG A 143 4.93 4.00 4.24
CA ARG A 143 6.37 3.97 4.02
C ARG A 143 6.86 5.27 3.38
N PRO A 144 8.14 5.63 3.49
CA PRO A 144 8.67 6.76 2.76
C PRO A 144 8.62 6.50 1.24
N ALA A 145 8.29 7.52 0.45
CA ALA A 145 8.19 7.40 -1.00
C ALA A 145 9.55 7.20 -1.70
N SER A 146 10.67 7.28 -0.97
CA SER A 146 12.02 7.00 -1.47
C SER A 146 12.38 5.51 -1.45
N THR A 147 11.62 4.68 -0.73
CA THR A 147 11.94 3.25 -0.50
C THR A 147 11.37 2.30 -1.55
N SER A 148 10.53 2.77 -2.48
CA SER A 148 9.92 1.91 -3.52
C SER A 148 10.94 1.22 -4.44
N GLN A 149 12.21 1.63 -4.42
CA GLN A 149 13.31 0.99 -5.17
C GLN A 149 14.21 0.09 -4.29
N SER A 150 14.11 0.18 -2.95
CA SER A 150 15.06 -0.43 -2.00
C SER A 150 14.57 -1.75 -1.39
N ASP A 151 13.25 -1.99 -1.35
CA ASP A 151 12.66 -3.18 -0.74
C ASP A 151 13.09 -4.48 -1.47
N PHE A 152 13.33 -4.41 -2.80
CA PHE A 152 13.86 -5.55 -3.57
C PHE A 152 15.29 -5.93 -3.14
N ILE A 153 16.15 -4.92 -2.92
CA ILE A 153 17.56 -5.15 -2.51
C ILE A 153 17.62 -5.61 -1.06
N ASN A 154 16.73 -5.12 -0.20
CA ASN A 154 16.71 -5.51 1.21
C ASN A 154 16.16 -6.93 1.42
N CYS A 155 15.22 -7.40 0.59
CA CYS A 155 14.79 -8.80 0.60
C CYS A 155 15.93 -9.77 0.21
N CYS A 156 16.81 -9.40 -0.71
CA CYS A 156 18.00 -10.20 -1.03
C CYS A 156 19.07 -10.16 0.08
N LEU A 157 19.23 -9.04 0.78
CA LEU A 157 20.27 -8.86 1.80
C LEU A 157 19.87 -9.39 3.20
N THR A 158 18.58 -9.38 3.55
CA THR A 158 18.12 -9.69 4.92
C THR A 158 17.74 -11.17 5.11
N GLY A 159 17.82 -12.02 4.09
CA GLY A 159 17.63 -13.47 4.22
C GLY A 159 16.25 -13.92 4.71
N ARG A 160 15.24 -13.04 4.72
CA ARG A 160 13.89 -13.32 5.26
C ARG A 160 12.96 -14.06 4.28
N CYS A 161 13.45 -14.52 3.12
CA CYS A 161 12.68 -15.36 2.20
C CYS A 161 12.90 -16.87 2.37
N CYS A 162 13.71 -17.32 3.33
CA CYS A 162 13.86 -18.74 3.61
C CYS A 162 13.22 -19.09 4.96
N CYS A 163 11.98 -19.54 4.93
CA CYS A 163 11.45 -20.69 5.68
C CYS A 163 10.03 -20.99 5.18
#